data_AF-A0A9D9D8M6-F1
#
_entry.id   AF-A0A9D9D8M6-F1
#
_cell.length_a   1.000
_cell.length_b   1.000
_cell.length_c   1.000
_cell.angle_alpha   90.00
_cell.angle_beta   90.00
_cell.angle_gamma   90.00
#
_symmetry.space_group_name_H-M   'P 1'
#
loop_
_entity.id
_entity.type
_entity.pdbx_description
1 polymer ?
#
loop_
_entity_poly.entity_id
_entity_poly.type
_entity_poly.pdbx_seq_one_letter_code
_entity_poly.pdbx_strand_id
1 'polypeptide(L)'
;MDKYAEFFKLVERYDSICIFGHVYPDGDCYGSSQGLKALLNYVYPQKKVYVIGTDFNKAPVDFPRADTVDDDVLKSSLYIAVDLPDLKRASDPRLYTLKPLGIIKIDHHVFKEDFHGLEIVEEDVSSCAEIIAKIFYTKLEKLPVLAASLLYLGFTTDTNRFLYASPSSSQIGSRLLKDGAMSDKIYSSIYTKSEKSLRLSGYILSSYKKTDMGVAYIFVDNKTCKKFGYDPHSVALFVNTLERVQSSRIWLIVAEKENGQAFCELRSLGNIDVQSIAKKFTGGGHLNASGCTLDSFSMAKDVVKECEKTLYASFEYGEYLQTMIELAKKASKEVLAYYNQGVKIEIKSDNSPVTSADLASNKIIINGLRQAYKDIPILSEEEKDSSSRLNSDMVFIVDPLDGTMDFIQHTNQFAINIALVKSHHPIVSVVAIPSTGKIYFAHVNRGAYVFSSKDMIKRLHVSFKCDKVKMYYSANHQNKKFLELVQTKPKLASIEYVGSSLKACQIAEGLAEVCYSIGRGTKEWDTCAPQLVVEEAGGLFLDNHLNPVSYNREDVYNNDGFTILNRKESALISIEELENIKNEK
;
A
#
# COMPACT_ATOMS: atom_id res chain seq x y z
N MET A 1 -2.00 43.99 -16.12
CA MET A 1 -3.35 44.58 -16.24
C MET A 1 -4.26 43.71 -15.39
N ASP A 2 -5.17 44.27 -14.58
CA ASP A 2 -6.07 43.46 -13.76
C ASP A 2 -6.97 42.61 -14.66
N LYS A 3 -6.72 41.29 -14.69
CA LYS A 3 -7.46 40.34 -15.55
C LYS A 3 -8.95 40.33 -15.23
N TYR A 4 -9.34 40.65 -13.99
CA TYR A 4 -10.75 40.74 -13.61
C TYR A 4 -11.41 41.97 -14.24
N ALA A 5 -10.71 43.10 -14.34
CA ALA A 5 -11.20 44.26 -15.06
C ALA A 5 -11.31 43.99 -16.58
N GLU A 6 -10.37 43.22 -17.15
CA GLU A 6 -10.42 42.80 -18.55
C GLU A 6 -11.58 41.85 -18.83
N PHE A 7 -11.91 40.95 -17.91
CA PHE A 7 -13.09 40.10 -17.96
C PHE A 7 -14.36 40.92 -18.17
N PHE A 8 -14.61 41.93 -17.33
CA PHE A 8 -15.80 42.77 -17.47
C PHE A 8 -15.82 43.55 -18.78
N LYS A 9 -14.68 44.12 -19.19
CA LYS A 9 -14.57 44.83 -20.49
C LYS A 9 -14.91 43.93 -21.67
N LEU A 10 -14.50 42.67 -21.63
CA LEU A 10 -14.79 41.74 -22.71
C LEU A 10 -16.27 41.32 -22.68
N VAL A 11 -16.81 40.96 -21.52
CA VAL A 11 -18.24 40.64 -21.32
C VAL A 11 -19.17 41.77 -21.78
N GLU A 12 -18.81 43.03 -21.51
CA GLU A 12 -19.63 44.18 -21.89
C GLU A 12 -19.80 44.32 -23.41
N ARG A 13 -18.83 43.88 -24.22
CA ARG A 13 -18.83 43.99 -25.69
C ARG A 13 -19.81 43.06 -26.41
N TYR A 14 -20.29 42.01 -25.75
CA TYR A 14 -21.11 40.97 -26.40
C TYR A 14 -22.49 40.88 -25.76
N ASP A 15 -23.54 40.82 -26.59
CA ASP A 15 -24.93 40.72 -26.11
C ASP A 15 -25.36 39.29 -25.81
N SER A 16 -24.65 38.31 -26.35
CA SER A 16 -24.89 36.88 -26.16
C SER A 16 -23.64 36.19 -25.62
N ILE A 17 -23.81 35.34 -24.60
CA ILE A 17 -22.73 34.64 -23.89
C ILE A 17 -23.12 33.18 -23.72
N CYS A 18 -22.20 32.27 -24.06
CA CYS A 18 -22.35 30.84 -23.85
C CYS A 18 -21.24 30.32 -22.93
N ILE A 19 -21.64 29.66 -21.84
CA ILE A 19 -20.76 29.15 -20.80
C ILE A 19 -20.66 27.63 -20.96
N PHE A 20 -19.43 27.11 -20.95
CA PHE A 20 -19.10 25.70 -21.13
C PHE A 20 -18.28 25.19 -19.94
N GLY A 21 -18.26 23.88 -19.72
CA GLY A 21 -17.41 23.25 -18.73
C GLY A 21 -16.88 21.90 -19.21
N HIS A 22 -16.50 21.02 -18.28
CA HIS A 22 -15.97 19.71 -18.64
C HIS A 22 -17.05 18.61 -18.76
N VAL A 23 -16.71 17.56 -19.51
CA VAL A 23 -17.46 16.32 -19.67
C VAL A 23 -17.53 15.59 -18.33
N TYR A 24 -18.70 15.04 -18.01
CA TYR A 24 -19.05 14.54 -16.67
C TYR A 24 -18.92 15.60 -15.58
N PRO A 25 -19.73 16.68 -15.63
CA PRO A 25 -19.67 17.80 -14.70
C PRO A 25 -19.76 17.33 -13.24
N ASP A 26 -18.84 17.79 -12.41
CA ASP A 26 -18.99 17.71 -10.97
C ASP A 26 -19.70 18.95 -10.42
N GLY A 27 -19.66 19.12 -9.09
CA GLY A 27 -20.29 20.25 -8.46
C GLY A 27 -19.60 21.58 -8.73
N ASP A 28 -18.28 21.61 -8.95
CA ASP A 28 -17.56 22.87 -9.20
C ASP A 28 -17.78 23.34 -10.63
N CYS A 29 -17.69 22.46 -11.62
CA CYS A 29 -18.08 22.75 -13.00
C CYS A 29 -19.51 23.28 -13.11
N TYR A 30 -20.47 22.61 -12.47
CA TYR A 30 -21.88 23.05 -12.45
C TYR A 30 -22.06 24.37 -11.68
N GLY A 31 -21.50 24.46 -10.48
CA GLY A 31 -21.62 25.62 -9.60
C GLY A 31 -20.99 26.88 -10.21
N SER A 32 -19.83 26.73 -10.84
CA SER A 32 -19.14 27.77 -11.59
C SER A 32 -19.96 28.25 -12.79
N SER A 33 -20.43 27.32 -13.64
CA SER A 33 -21.13 27.68 -14.87
C SER A 33 -22.48 28.35 -14.59
N GLN A 34 -23.31 27.74 -13.75
CA GLN A 34 -24.62 28.29 -13.38
C GLN A 34 -24.49 29.52 -12.48
N GLY A 35 -23.51 29.54 -11.56
CA GLY A 35 -23.22 30.70 -10.71
C GLY A 35 -22.81 31.92 -11.54
N LEU A 36 -21.96 31.72 -12.54
CA LEU A 36 -21.58 32.76 -13.49
C LEU A 36 -22.77 33.27 -14.30
N LYS A 37 -23.63 32.39 -14.81
CA LYS A 37 -24.87 32.79 -15.50
C LYS A 37 -25.77 33.65 -14.60
N ALA A 38 -25.98 33.23 -13.36
CA ALA A 38 -26.79 33.97 -12.40
C ALA A 38 -26.21 35.37 -12.10
N LEU A 39 -24.89 35.48 -11.98
CA LEU A 39 -24.20 36.74 -11.75
C LEU A 39 -24.25 37.67 -12.97
N LEU A 40 -24.01 37.14 -14.17
CA LEU A 40 -24.08 37.91 -15.41
C LEU A 40 -25.49 38.43 -15.68
N ASN A 41 -26.52 37.63 -15.46
CA ASN A 41 -27.91 38.07 -15.58
C ASN A 41 -28.30 39.13 -14.53
N TYR A 42 -27.70 39.08 -13.33
CA TYR A 42 -27.93 40.08 -12.31
C TYR A 42 -27.28 41.43 -12.65
N VAL A 43 -26.03 41.41 -13.14
CA VAL A 43 -25.28 42.62 -13.48
C VAL A 43 -25.69 43.20 -14.82
N TYR A 44 -26.08 42.36 -15.78
CA TYR A 44 -26.44 42.73 -17.16
C TYR A 44 -27.78 42.08 -17.58
N PRO A 45 -28.92 42.52 -17.03
CA PRO A 45 -30.21 41.87 -17.25
C PRO A 45 -30.69 41.87 -18.72
N GLN A 46 -30.11 42.72 -19.56
CA GLN A 46 -30.39 42.80 -20.99
C GLN A 46 -29.64 41.77 -21.85
N LYS A 47 -28.57 41.16 -21.32
CA LYS A 47 -27.75 40.19 -22.07
C LYS A 47 -28.39 38.81 -22.06
N LYS A 48 -28.12 38.02 -23.09
CA LYS A 48 -28.54 36.62 -23.20
C LYS A 48 -27.40 35.73 -22.74
N VAL A 49 -27.60 34.99 -21.66
CA VAL A 49 -26.55 34.12 -21.07
C VAL A 49 -27.04 32.68 -21.00
N TYR A 50 -26.28 31.77 -21.60
CA TYR A 50 -26.59 30.35 -21.72
C TYR A 50 -25.49 29.48 -21.09
N VAL A 51 -25.84 28.34 -20.53
CA VAL A 51 -24.93 27.34 -19.95
C VAL A 51 -25.13 26.01 -20.68
N ILE A 52 -24.06 25.42 -21.22
CA ILE A 52 -24.16 24.29 -22.15
C ILE A 52 -23.52 23.03 -21.56
N GLY A 53 -24.32 21.99 -21.39
CA GLY A 53 -23.86 20.62 -21.08
C GLY A 53 -23.29 20.39 -19.67
N THR A 54 -23.46 21.32 -18.73
CA THR A 54 -22.82 21.24 -17.40
C THR A 54 -23.73 20.72 -16.27
N ASP A 55 -24.80 19.98 -16.56
CA ASP A 55 -25.74 19.51 -15.52
C ASP A 55 -25.11 18.57 -14.47
N PHE A 56 -25.43 18.81 -13.19
CA PHE A 56 -24.99 18.00 -12.06
C PHE A 56 -26.18 17.32 -11.35
N ASN A 57 -26.20 15.99 -11.34
CA ASN A 57 -27.35 15.22 -10.85
C ASN A 57 -27.61 15.32 -9.34
N LYS A 58 -26.62 15.77 -8.55
CA LYS A 58 -26.79 15.99 -7.10
C LYS A 58 -27.09 17.44 -6.74
N ALA A 59 -27.20 18.34 -7.71
CA ALA A 59 -27.65 19.70 -7.47
C ALA A 59 -29.11 19.68 -6.95
N PRO A 60 -29.51 20.64 -6.08
CA PRO A 60 -30.90 20.78 -5.67
C PRO A 60 -31.84 20.85 -6.88
N VAL A 61 -33.00 20.19 -6.78
CA VAL A 61 -33.92 19.95 -7.92
C VAL A 61 -34.40 21.24 -8.60
N ASP A 62 -34.53 22.33 -7.85
CA ASP A 62 -34.99 23.64 -8.34
C ASP A 62 -33.83 24.59 -8.70
N PHE A 63 -32.58 24.13 -8.65
CA PHE A 63 -31.47 24.88 -9.23
C PHE A 63 -31.52 24.77 -10.76
N PRO A 64 -31.00 25.78 -11.49
CA PRO A 64 -31.11 25.84 -12.94
C PRO A 64 -30.42 24.66 -13.64
N ARG A 65 -30.96 24.25 -14.77
CA ARG A 65 -30.38 23.24 -15.68
C ARG A 65 -29.64 23.90 -16.83
N ALA A 66 -28.81 23.13 -17.51
CA ALA A 66 -28.17 23.60 -18.74
C ALA A 66 -29.21 23.94 -19.81
N ASP A 67 -28.92 24.95 -20.61
CA ASP A 67 -29.73 25.37 -21.74
C ASP A 67 -29.40 24.53 -22.99
N THR A 68 -30.37 24.42 -23.88
CA THR A 68 -30.16 23.94 -25.25
C THR A 68 -30.18 25.15 -26.19
N VAL A 69 -29.17 25.28 -27.03
CA VAL A 69 -29.05 26.36 -28.01
C VAL A 69 -28.64 25.82 -29.37
N ASP A 70 -29.11 26.48 -30.42
CA ASP A 70 -28.73 26.21 -31.81
C ASP A 70 -27.38 26.83 -32.16
N ASP A 71 -26.74 26.32 -33.21
CA ASP A 71 -25.41 26.75 -33.64
C ASP A 71 -25.32 28.23 -34.00
N ASP A 72 -26.42 28.86 -34.41
CA ASP A 72 -26.44 30.30 -34.74
C ASP A 72 -26.29 31.18 -33.49
N VAL A 73 -26.84 30.75 -32.35
CA VAL A 73 -26.62 31.41 -31.06
C VAL A 73 -25.15 31.28 -30.66
N LEU A 74 -24.58 30.08 -30.83
CA LEU A 74 -23.18 29.81 -30.51
C LEU A 74 -22.22 30.67 -31.34
N LYS A 75 -22.40 30.70 -32.67
CA LYS A 75 -21.56 31.51 -33.59
C LYS A 75 -21.63 33.02 -33.33
N SER A 76 -22.68 33.50 -32.67
CA SER A 76 -22.90 34.92 -32.36
C SER A 76 -22.64 35.28 -30.90
N SER A 77 -22.02 34.38 -30.12
CA SER A 77 -21.78 34.57 -28.68
C SER A 77 -20.30 34.70 -28.31
N LEU A 78 -20.04 35.36 -27.19
CA LEU A 78 -18.81 35.20 -26.41
C LEU A 78 -18.83 33.83 -25.73
N TYR A 79 -17.73 33.09 -25.79
CA TYR A 79 -17.58 31.84 -25.05
C TYR A 79 -16.89 32.08 -23.71
N ILE A 80 -17.36 31.42 -22.66
CA ILE A 80 -16.66 31.34 -21.38
C ILE A 80 -16.53 29.87 -20.99
N ALA A 81 -15.32 29.34 -21.00
CA ALA A 81 -15.01 28.01 -20.49
C ALA A 81 -14.67 28.13 -19.00
N VAL A 82 -15.40 27.41 -18.16
CA VAL A 82 -15.15 27.33 -16.71
C VAL A 82 -14.73 25.92 -16.33
N ASP A 83 -13.78 25.81 -15.40
CA ASP A 83 -13.36 24.51 -14.84
C ASP A 83 -12.96 23.49 -15.93
N LEU A 84 -12.22 23.95 -16.94
CA LEU A 84 -11.90 23.18 -18.14
C LEU A 84 -10.42 23.36 -18.52
N PRO A 85 -9.55 22.40 -18.14
CA PRO A 85 -8.11 22.55 -18.36
C PRO A 85 -7.69 22.39 -19.83
N ASP A 86 -8.40 21.55 -20.59
CA ASP A 86 -8.11 21.21 -21.97
C ASP A 86 -9.41 20.98 -22.79
N LEU A 87 -9.39 21.33 -24.08
CA LEU A 87 -10.57 21.32 -24.96
C LEU A 87 -11.13 19.92 -25.19
N LYS A 88 -10.31 18.87 -25.07
CA LYS A 88 -10.76 17.47 -25.25
C LYS A 88 -11.75 17.05 -24.18
N ARG A 89 -11.71 17.70 -23.02
CA ARG A 89 -12.65 17.48 -21.93
C ARG A 89 -13.91 18.34 -22.04
N ALA A 90 -14.14 19.12 -23.09
CA ALA A 90 -15.32 19.99 -23.16
C ALA A 90 -16.64 19.20 -23.08
N SER A 91 -17.62 19.74 -22.34
CA SER A 91 -18.98 19.18 -22.20
C SER A 91 -19.73 19.14 -23.53
N ASP A 92 -19.44 20.09 -24.43
CA ASP A 92 -20.00 20.18 -25.76
C ASP A 92 -18.88 20.44 -26.79
N PRO A 93 -18.69 19.55 -27.79
CA PRO A 93 -17.67 19.72 -28.82
C PRO A 93 -17.77 21.04 -29.60
N ARG A 94 -18.94 21.67 -29.65
CA ARG A 94 -19.17 22.95 -30.33
C ARG A 94 -18.37 24.11 -29.72
N LEU A 95 -17.80 23.94 -28.52
CA LEU A 95 -16.83 24.86 -27.96
C LEU A 95 -15.61 25.05 -28.87
N TYR A 96 -15.11 23.97 -29.50
CA TYR A 96 -13.90 23.98 -30.33
C TYR A 96 -14.13 23.67 -31.81
N THR A 97 -15.30 23.14 -32.18
CA THR A 97 -15.64 22.92 -33.60
C THR A 97 -16.26 24.15 -34.27
N LEU A 98 -16.82 25.09 -33.50
CA LEU A 98 -17.31 26.38 -33.99
C LEU A 98 -16.33 27.49 -33.62
N LYS A 99 -16.29 28.54 -34.45
CA LYS A 99 -15.45 29.72 -34.19
C LYS A 99 -16.26 30.75 -33.36
N PRO A 100 -15.88 31.02 -32.09
CA PRO A 100 -16.55 32.03 -31.29
C PRO A 100 -16.14 33.45 -31.70
N LEU A 101 -16.93 34.44 -31.27
CA LEU A 101 -16.57 35.85 -31.41
C LEU A 101 -15.46 36.30 -30.44
N GLY A 102 -15.23 35.51 -29.39
CA GLY A 102 -14.20 35.68 -28.36
C GLY A 102 -14.29 34.53 -27.36
N ILE A 103 -13.22 34.30 -26.60
CA ILE A 103 -13.18 33.24 -25.60
C ILE A 103 -12.53 33.73 -24.30
N ILE A 104 -13.11 33.33 -23.17
CA ILE A 104 -12.58 33.49 -21.83
C ILE A 104 -12.42 32.10 -21.22
N LYS A 105 -11.26 31.84 -20.59
CA LYS A 105 -11.03 30.67 -19.76
C LYS A 105 -10.93 31.09 -18.30
N ILE A 106 -11.67 30.42 -17.42
CA ILE A 106 -11.57 30.55 -15.96
C ILE A 106 -11.34 29.15 -15.40
N ASP A 107 -10.19 28.92 -14.77
CA ASP A 107 -9.79 27.57 -14.35
C ASP A 107 -8.86 27.60 -13.14
N HIS A 108 -8.80 26.52 -12.37
CA HIS A 108 -7.91 26.38 -11.20
C HIS A 108 -6.95 25.20 -11.30
N HIS A 109 -7.03 24.42 -12.38
CA HIS A 109 -6.11 23.33 -12.65
C HIS A 109 -4.73 23.83 -13.06
N VAL A 110 -3.71 22.98 -12.88
CA VAL A 110 -2.39 23.18 -13.50
C VAL A 110 -2.53 23.41 -14.99
N PHE A 111 -1.89 24.46 -15.51
CA PHE A 111 -1.95 24.83 -16.92
C PHE A 111 -1.68 23.64 -17.86
N LYS A 112 -2.55 23.43 -18.85
CA LYS A 112 -2.41 22.37 -19.88
C LYS A 112 -2.46 22.86 -21.32
N GLU A 113 -3.40 23.74 -21.63
CA GLU A 113 -3.69 24.18 -23.00
C GLU A 113 -4.14 25.65 -23.00
N ASP A 114 -3.61 26.42 -23.95
CA ASP A 114 -4.01 27.82 -24.20
C ASP A 114 -5.25 27.84 -25.11
N PHE A 115 -6.30 28.54 -24.68
CA PHE A 115 -7.56 28.64 -25.42
C PHE A 115 -7.58 29.83 -26.39
N HIS A 116 -6.46 30.57 -26.50
CA HIS A 116 -6.25 31.70 -27.40
C HIS A 116 -7.24 32.86 -27.18
N GLY A 117 -7.51 33.16 -25.91
CA GLY A 117 -8.36 34.28 -25.46
C GLY A 117 -7.91 34.87 -24.13
N LEU A 118 -8.83 35.42 -23.35
CA LEU A 118 -8.54 35.88 -21.99
C LEU A 118 -8.48 34.68 -21.03
N GLU A 119 -7.35 34.46 -20.36
CA GLU A 119 -7.21 33.36 -19.40
C GLU A 119 -7.02 33.86 -17.96
N ILE A 120 -7.94 33.46 -17.08
CA ILE A 120 -7.90 33.66 -15.63
C ILE A 120 -7.69 32.29 -14.99
N VAL A 121 -6.43 31.93 -14.79
CA VAL A 121 -6.04 30.66 -14.17
C VAL A 121 -5.34 30.95 -12.84
N GLU A 122 -5.87 30.40 -11.76
CA GLU A 122 -5.31 30.53 -10.40
C GLU A 122 -5.14 29.14 -9.78
N GLU A 123 -3.93 28.58 -9.79
CA GLU A 123 -3.67 27.19 -9.35
C GLU A 123 -3.72 27.01 -7.81
N ASP A 124 -3.59 28.10 -7.05
CA ASP A 124 -3.53 28.09 -5.58
C ASP A 124 -4.90 28.21 -4.89
N VAL A 125 -5.99 28.23 -5.66
CA VAL A 125 -7.36 28.38 -5.14
C VAL A 125 -8.08 27.04 -5.07
N SER A 126 -9.10 26.95 -4.23
CA SER A 126 -9.72 25.67 -3.96
C SER A 126 -10.63 25.16 -5.08
N SER A 127 -11.16 26.05 -5.92
CA SER A 127 -12.12 25.71 -6.97
C SER A 127 -12.30 26.85 -7.97
N CYS A 128 -12.80 26.58 -9.18
CA CYS A 128 -13.18 27.59 -10.16
C CYS A 128 -14.29 28.52 -9.64
N ALA A 129 -15.21 28.00 -8.81
CA ALA A 129 -16.25 28.82 -8.18
C ALA A 129 -15.67 29.91 -7.26
N GLU A 130 -14.51 29.65 -6.63
CA GLU A 130 -13.78 30.65 -5.84
C GLU A 130 -13.33 31.82 -6.71
N ILE A 131 -12.75 31.54 -7.89
CA ILE A 131 -12.27 32.56 -8.84
C ILE A 131 -13.43 33.43 -9.31
N ILE A 132 -14.56 32.82 -9.68
CA ILE A 132 -15.74 33.56 -10.13
C ILE A 132 -16.29 34.45 -9.01
N ALA A 133 -16.32 33.96 -7.77
CA ALA A 133 -16.71 34.77 -6.61
C ALA A 133 -15.78 35.99 -6.46
N LYS A 134 -14.46 35.79 -6.51
CA LYS A 134 -13.46 36.88 -6.43
C LYS A 134 -13.66 37.93 -7.51
N ILE A 135 -13.85 37.51 -8.77
CA ILE A 135 -14.12 38.41 -9.90
C ILE A 135 -15.32 39.31 -9.58
N PHE A 136 -16.46 38.75 -9.16
CA PHE A 136 -17.67 39.53 -8.93
C PHE A 136 -17.66 40.33 -7.64
N TYR A 137 -16.90 39.92 -6.63
CA TYR A 137 -16.68 40.74 -5.43
C TYR A 137 -15.89 42.02 -5.68
N THR A 138 -15.22 42.17 -6.83
CA THR A 138 -14.66 43.46 -7.25
C THR A 138 -15.73 44.48 -7.68
N LYS A 139 -16.93 44.02 -8.06
CA LYS A 139 -18.03 44.84 -8.57
C LYS A 139 -19.23 44.92 -7.63
N LEU A 140 -19.42 43.89 -6.80
CA LEU A 140 -20.56 43.75 -5.89
C LEU A 140 -20.09 43.60 -4.45
N GLU A 141 -20.70 44.35 -3.53
CA GLU A 141 -20.45 44.17 -2.10
C GLU A 141 -20.97 42.81 -1.60
N LYS A 142 -22.14 42.40 -2.12
CA LYS A 142 -22.87 41.18 -1.80
C LYS A 142 -23.40 40.51 -3.07
N LEU A 143 -23.23 39.20 -3.20
CA LEU A 143 -23.77 38.44 -4.34
C LEU A 143 -25.26 38.09 -4.13
N PRO A 144 -26.06 37.98 -5.21
CA PRO A 144 -27.43 37.48 -5.14
C PRO A 144 -27.48 36.06 -4.56
N VAL A 145 -28.51 35.75 -3.76
CA VAL A 145 -28.64 34.48 -3.04
C VAL A 145 -28.49 33.25 -3.94
N LEU A 146 -29.08 33.27 -5.14
CA LEU A 146 -28.97 32.16 -6.10
C LEU A 146 -27.52 31.97 -6.58
N ALA A 147 -26.85 33.06 -6.98
CA ALA A 147 -25.46 33.03 -7.41
C ALA A 147 -24.54 32.55 -6.27
N ALA A 148 -24.71 33.12 -5.07
CA ALA A 148 -23.95 32.70 -3.89
C ALA A 148 -24.15 31.21 -3.59
N SER A 149 -25.37 30.70 -3.73
CA SER A 149 -25.68 29.28 -3.52
C SER A 149 -25.03 28.36 -4.56
N LEU A 150 -25.03 28.75 -5.84
CA LEU A 150 -24.43 27.97 -6.91
C LEU A 150 -22.89 27.91 -6.77
N LEU A 151 -22.26 29.06 -6.49
CA LEU A 151 -20.82 29.10 -6.24
C LEU A 151 -20.45 28.36 -4.94
N TYR A 152 -21.28 28.44 -3.91
CA TYR A 152 -21.06 27.69 -2.67
C TYR A 152 -21.18 26.18 -2.86
N LEU A 153 -22.05 25.72 -3.78
CA LEU A 153 -22.12 24.32 -4.18
C LEU A 153 -20.78 23.87 -4.79
N GLY A 154 -20.25 24.63 -5.74
CA GLY A 154 -18.97 24.32 -6.38
C GLY A 154 -17.81 24.27 -5.39
N PHE A 155 -17.69 25.33 -4.58
CA PHE A 155 -16.74 25.38 -3.47
C PHE A 155 -16.85 24.18 -2.53
N THR A 156 -18.08 23.79 -2.15
CA THR A 156 -18.31 22.69 -1.20
C THR A 156 -17.86 21.35 -1.74
N THR A 157 -18.10 21.08 -3.03
CA THR A 157 -17.77 19.78 -3.63
C THR A 157 -16.28 19.59 -3.81
N ASP A 158 -15.55 20.65 -4.17
CA ASP A 158 -14.10 20.60 -4.38
C ASP A 158 -13.30 20.59 -3.08
N THR A 159 -13.77 21.33 -2.08
CA THR A 159 -13.12 21.36 -0.76
C THR A 159 -13.52 20.23 0.16
N ASN A 160 -14.51 19.41 -0.24
CA ASN A 160 -15.19 18.46 0.62
C ASN A 160 -15.65 19.10 1.94
N ARG A 161 -16.42 20.19 1.83
CA ARG A 161 -16.93 20.99 2.96
C ARG A 161 -15.79 21.50 3.85
N PHE A 162 -14.94 22.36 3.27
CA PHE A 162 -13.77 23.00 3.89
C PHE A 162 -12.62 22.05 4.30
N LEU A 163 -12.74 20.73 4.15
CA LEU A 163 -11.72 19.78 4.57
C LEU A 163 -10.37 20.02 3.86
N TYR A 164 -10.41 20.38 2.59
CA TYR A 164 -9.22 20.61 1.75
C TYR A 164 -9.01 22.09 1.41
N ALA A 165 -9.78 22.99 2.01
CA ALA A 165 -9.68 24.42 1.73
C ALA A 165 -8.47 25.05 2.44
N SER A 166 -7.74 25.92 1.74
CA SER A 166 -6.76 26.81 2.36
C SER A 166 -7.46 27.86 3.25
N PRO A 167 -6.73 28.57 4.14
CA PRO A 167 -7.31 29.68 4.89
C PRO A 167 -7.93 30.78 4.02
N SER A 168 -7.31 31.13 2.88
CA SER A 168 -7.85 32.13 1.94
C SER A 168 -9.11 31.64 1.23
N SER A 169 -9.11 30.39 0.76
CA SER A 169 -10.29 29.77 0.15
C SER A 169 -11.47 29.68 1.15
N SER A 170 -11.18 29.36 2.40
CA SER A 170 -12.18 29.30 3.47
C SER A 170 -12.86 30.65 3.71
N GLN A 171 -12.16 31.77 3.52
CA GLN A 171 -12.76 33.11 3.62
C GLN A 171 -13.78 33.36 2.51
N ILE A 172 -13.52 32.89 1.29
CA ILE A 172 -14.50 33.00 0.19
C ILE A 172 -15.73 32.14 0.48
N GLY A 173 -15.54 30.87 0.88
CA GLY A 173 -16.65 30.01 1.30
C GLY A 173 -17.48 30.63 2.43
N SER A 174 -16.83 31.23 3.43
CA SER A 174 -17.50 31.95 4.52
C SER A 174 -18.27 33.18 4.03
N ARG A 175 -17.72 33.92 3.06
CA ARG A 175 -18.38 35.10 2.48
C ARG A 175 -19.62 34.72 1.66
N LEU A 176 -19.56 33.64 0.88
CA LEU A 176 -20.71 33.11 0.16
C LEU A 176 -21.86 32.72 1.11
N LEU A 177 -21.54 32.13 2.27
CA LEU A 177 -22.52 31.88 3.34
C LEU A 177 -23.10 33.19 3.89
N LYS A 178 -22.27 34.19 4.16
CA LYS A 178 -22.71 35.53 4.62
C LYS A 178 -23.64 36.21 3.62
N ASP A 179 -23.43 35.96 2.33
CA ASP A 179 -24.28 36.48 1.25
C ASP A 179 -25.64 35.77 1.16
N GLY A 180 -25.81 34.66 1.86
CA GLY A 180 -27.07 33.93 2.00
C GLY A 180 -27.11 32.62 1.20
N ALA A 181 -25.97 32.04 0.85
CA ALA A 181 -25.93 30.73 0.20
C ALA A 181 -26.75 29.69 0.98
N MET A 182 -27.61 28.95 0.28
CA MET A 182 -28.53 27.97 0.85
C MET A 182 -27.82 26.65 1.23
N SER A 183 -26.89 26.72 2.19
CA SER A 183 -26.02 25.59 2.57
C SER A 183 -26.80 24.34 2.96
N ASP A 184 -27.87 24.47 3.74
CA ASP A 184 -28.65 23.33 4.22
C ASP A 184 -29.27 22.55 3.07
N LYS A 185 -29.74 23.27 2.05
CA LYS A 185 -30.32 22.69 0.84
C LYS A 185 -29.26 21.99 -0.01
N ILE A 186 -28.11 22.63 -0.17
CA ILE A 186 -26.96 22.07 -0.90
C ILE A 186 -26.50 20.79 -0.22
N TYR A 187 -26.24 20.83 1.09
CA TYR A 187 -25.83 19.66 1.87
C TYR A 187 -26.85 18.54 1.84
N SER A 188 -28.14 18.87 2.03
CA SER A 188 -29.21 17.88 1.92
C SER A 188 -29.18 17.19 0.56
N SER A 189 -29.03 17.94 -0.53
CA SER A 189 -28.99 17.37 -1.88
C SER A 189 -27.74 16.51 -2.14
N ILE A 190 -26.53 17.02 -1.86
CA ILE A 190 -25.28 16.33 -2.22
C ILE A 190 -24.96 15.12 -1.34
N TYR A 191 -25.44 15.12 -0.09
CA TYR A 191 -25.18 14.04 0.87
C TYR A 191 -26.34 13.07 1.06
N THR A 192 -27.53 13.35 0.50
CA THR A 192 -28.64 12.39 0.53
C THR A 192 -28.23 11.11 -0.19
N LYS A 193 -28.47 9.98 0.50
CA LYS A 193 -28.29 8.63 -0.04
C LYS A 193 -29.62 7.91 -0.01
N SER A 194 -29.87 7.09 -1.03
CA SER A 194 -31.04 6.21 -1.01
C SER A 194 -30.89 5.14 0.07
N GLU A 195 -32.01 4.69 0.64
CA GLU A 195 -32.02 3.57 1.60
C GLU A 195 -31.33 2.34 1.01
N LYS A 196 -31.53 2.08 -0.29
CA LYS A 196 -30.88 1.01 -1.05
C LYS A 196 -29.34 1.10 -0.99
N SER A 197 -28.78 2.29 -1.21
CA SER A 197 -27.33 2.55 -1.13
C SER A 197 -26.80 2.41 0.30
N LEU A 198 -27.55 2.89 1.29
CA LEU A 198 -27.19 2.76 2.70
C LEU A 198 -27.18 1.28 3.15
N ARG A 199 -28.17 0.48 2.73
CA ARG A 199 -28.24 -0.96 3.04
C ARG A 199 -27.06 -1.73 2.44
N LEU A 200 -26.68 -1.44 1.20
CA LEU A 200 -25.49 -2.05 0.59
C LEU A 200 -24.21 -1.65 1.34
N SER A 201 -24.08 -0.37 1.70
CA SER A 201 -22.93 0.11 2.48
C SER A 201 -22.84 -0.60 3.85
N GLY A 202 -23.96 -0.77 4.54
CA GLY A 202 -24.02 -1.52 5.80
C GLY A 202 -23.62 -2.99 5.64
N TYR A 203 -24.04 -3.64 4.55
CA TYR A 203 -23.58 -4.99 4.23
C TYR A 203 -22.07 -5.05 4.02
N ILE A 204 -21.51 -4.16 3.20
CA ILE A 204 -20.06 -4.08 2.96
C ILE A 204 -19.29 -3.90 4.28
N LEU A 205 -19.68 -2.94 5.11
CA LEU A 205 -19.01 -2.66 6.39
C LEU A 205 -19.13 -3.80 7.41
N SER A 206 -20.22 -4.56 7.39
CA SER A 206 -20.42 -5.70 8.29
C SER A 206 -19.77 -7.00 7.80
N SER A 207 -19.40 -7.08 6.52
CA SER A 207 -19.01 -8.34 5.87
C SER A 207 -17.62 -8.33 5.25
N TYR A 208 -16.92 -7.19 5.22
CA TYR A 208 -15.55 -7.13 4.72
C TYR A 208 -14.61 -8.00 5.57
N LYS A 209 -13.53 -8.43 4.93
CA LYS A 209 -12.42 -9.14 5.55
C LYS A 209 -11.18 -8.26 5.53
N LYS A 210 -10.26 -8.50 6.45
CA LYS A 210 -8.96 -7.85 6.47
C LYS A 210 -7.88 -8.93 6.55
N THR A 211 -6.84 -8.83 5.73
CA THR A 211 -5.67 -9.69 5.88
C THR A 211 -4.81 -9.22 7.05
N ASP A 212 -3.91 -10.07 7.55
CA ASP A 212 -2.98 -9.69 8.62
C ASP A 212 -2.06 -8.53 8.23
N MET A 213 -1.87 -8.31 6.92
CA MET A 213 -1.09 -7.21 6.37
C MET A 213 -1.87 -5.90 6.23
N GLY A 214 -3.20 -5.91 6.44
CA GLY A 214 -4.02 -4.72 6.33
C GLY A 214 -4.56 -4.45 4.92
N VAL A 215 -4.81 -5.50 4.14
CA VAL A 215 -5.63 -5.39 2.92
C VAL A 215 -7.10 -5.63 3.30
N ALA A 216 -7.97 -4.63 3.12
CA ALA A 216 -9.41 -4.76 3.38
C ALA A 216 -10.16 -5.13 2.09
N TYR A 217 -10.97 -6.19 2.11
CA TYR A 217 -11.64 -6.67 0.90
C TYR A 217 -13.00 -7.26 1.17
N ILE A 218 -13.86 -7.25 0.15
CA ILE A 218 -15.10 -8.03 0.14
C ILE A 218 -15.34 -8.62 -1.25
N PHE A 219 -15.81 -9.87 -1.27
CA PHE A 219 -16.27 -10.54 -2.48
C PHE A 219 -17.79 -10.63 -2.42
N VAL A 220 -18.46 -10.09 -3.43
CA VAL A 220 -19.92 -10.01 -3.50
C VAL A 220 -20.40 -10.87 -4.68
N ASP A 221 -21.06 -11.98 -4.37
CA ASP A 221 -21.60 -12.87 -5.39
C ASP A 221 -22.79 -12.24 -6.15
N ASN A 222 -23.14 -12.82 -7.30
CA ASN A 222 -24.20 -12.26 -8.14
C ASN A 222 -25.56 -12.25 -7.45
N LYS A 223 -25.83 -13.27 -6.62
CA LYS A 223 -27.07 -13.38 -5.83
C LYS A 223 -27.21 -12.21 -4.85
N THR A 224 -26.11 -11.81 -4.22
CA THR A 224 -26.06 -10.69 -3.27
C THR A 224 -26.21 -9.37 -4.01
N CYS A 225 -25.58 -9.19 -5.18
CA CYS A 225 -25.79 -8.03 -6.04
C CYS A 225 -27.30 -7.84 -6.35
N LYS A 226 -27.96 -8.92 -6.81
CA LYS A 226 -29.42 -8.94 -7.08
C LYS A 226 -30.26 -8.67 -5.84
N LYS A 227 -29.89 -9.22 -4.68
CA LYS A 227 -30.58 -8.99 -3.40
C LYS A 227 -30.63 -7.50 -3.04
N PHE A 228 -29.55 -6.76 -3.28
CA PHE A 228 -29.51 -5.30 -3.06
C PHE A 228 -30.01 -4.50 -4.27
N GLY A 229 -30.37 -5.17 -5.37
CA GLY A 229 -30.88 -4.57 -6.60
C GLY A 229 -29.85 -3.80 -7.41
N TYR A 230 -28.56 -4.06 -7.23
CA TYR A 230 -27.48 -3.42 -7.99
C TYR A 230 -26.90 -4.40 -9.01
N ASP A 231 -26.51 -3.88 -10.18
CA ASP A 231 -25.64 -4.62 -11.06
C ASP A 231 -24.22 -4.75 -10.43
N PRO A 232 -23.44 -5.78 -10.80
CA PRO A 232 -22.14 -6.02 -10.19
C PRO A 232 -21.13 -4.86 -10.34
N HIS A 233 -21.17 -4.12 -11.45
CA HIS A 233 -20.27 -2.97 -11.64
C HIS A 233 -20.60 -1.87 -10.63
N SER A 234 -21.89 -1.53 -10.49
CA SER A 234 -22.34 -0.57 -9.47
C SER A 234 -21.95 -1.00 -8.05
N VAL A 235 -21.96 -2.29 -7.72
CA VAL A 235 -21.49 -2.78 -6.41
C VAL A 235 -20.00 -2.54 -6.23
N ALA A 236 -19.16 -2.82 -7.23
CA ALA A 236 -17.71 -2.62 -7.15
C ALA A 236 -17.35 -1.14 -6.88
N LEU A 237 -18.10 -0.20 -7.46
CA LEU A 237 -17.91 1.25 -7.25
C LEU A 237 -18.15 1.73 -5.80
N PHE A 238 -18.74 0.89 -4.93
CA PHE A 238 -18.83 1.19 -3.49
C PHE A 238 -17.50 0.99 -2.74
N VAL A 239 -16.38 0.77 -3.44
CA VAL A 239 -15.05 0.51 -2.85
C VAL A 239 -14.65 1.53 -1.78
N ASN A 240 -14.97 2.82 -1.95
CA ASN A 240 -14.66 3.85 -0.96
C ASN A 240 -15.43 3.71 0.37
N THR A 241 -16.41 2.80 0.45
CA THR A 241 -17.02 2.40 1.73
C THR A 241 -15.97 1.83 2.70
N LEU A 242 -14.89 1.23 2.17
CA LEU A 242 -13.80 0.64 2.97
C LEU A 242 -12.63 1.60 3.24
N GLU A 243 -12.67 2.85 2.74
CA GLU A 243 -11.59 3.84 2.88
C GLU A 243 -11.18 4.10 4.34
N ARG A 244 -12.13 4.01 5.27
CA ARG A 244 -11.95 4.36 6.69
C ARG A 244 -11.66 3.16 7.60
N VAL A 245 -11.37 1.99 7.04
CA VAL A 245 -10.99 0.84 7.86
C VAL A 245 -9.61 1.09 8.46
N GLN A 246 -9.53 1.22 9.78
CA GLN A 246 -8.27 1.45 10.48
C GLN A 246 -7.25 0.36 10.13
N SER A 247 -6.00 0.80 9.92
CA SER A 247 -4.88 -0.03 9.50
C SER A 247 -4.98 -0.61 8.08
N SER A 248 -6.01 -0.26 7.29
CA SER A 248 -6.09 -0.62 5.89
C SER A 248 -5.28 0.36 5.05
N ARG A 249 -4.43 -0.17 4.16
CA ARG A 249 -3.63 0.65 3.21
C ARG A 249 -3.98 0.39 1.75
N ILE A 250 -4.57 -0.77 1.48
CA ILE A 250 -5.18 -1.12 0.20
C ILE A 250 -6.56 -1.68 0.50
N TRP A 251 -7.57 -1.28 -0.25
CA TRP A 251 -8.89 -1.88 -0.17
C TRP A 251 -9.51 -2.14 -1.53
N LEU A 252 -10.34 -3.18 -1.60
CA LEU A 252 -10.95 -3.62 -2.85
C LEU A 252 -12.34 -4.23 -2.66
N ILE A 253 -13.15 -4.11 -3.71
CA ILE A 253 -14.41 -4.85 -3.84
C ILE A 253 -14.34 -5.66 -5.12
N VAL A 254 -14.68 -6.94 -5.04
CA VAL A 254 -14.87 -7.81 -6.20
C VAL A 254 -16.33 -8.23 -6.28
N ALA A 255 -17.00 -7.97 -7.40
CA ALA A 255 -18.42 -8.25 -7.60
C ALA A 255 -18.63 -9.18 -8.81
N GLU A 256 -19.31 -10.30 -8.58
CA GLU A 256 -19.50 -11.37 -9.55
C GLU A 256 -20.60 -11.08 -10.59
N LYS A 257 -20.27 -11.30 -11.85
CA LYS A 257 -21.17 -11.24 -13.00
C LYS A 257 -21.92 -12.57 -13.18
N GLU A 258 -23.05 -12.52 -13.88
CA GLU A 258 -23.86 -13.72 -14.16
C GLU A 258 -23.11 -14.80 -14.94
N ASN A 259 -22.14 -14.39 -15.78
CA ASN A 259 -21.31 -15.30 -16.57
C ASN A 259 -20.07 -15.83 -15.82
N GLY A 260 -19.96 -15.61 -14.51
CA GLY A 260 -18.84 -16.07 -13.67
C GLY A 260 -17.58 -15.20 -13.69
N GLN A 261 -17.52 -14.17 -14.55
CA GLN A 261 -16.51 -13.11 -14.48
C GLN A 261 -16.76 -12.20 -13.27
N ALA A 262 -15.88 -11.24 -12.99
CA ALA A 262 -16.11 -10.28 -11.92
C ALA A 262 -15.53 -8.89 -12.22
N PHE A 263 -16.16 -7.85 -11.69
CA PHE A 263 -15.56 -6.51 -11.62
C PHE A 263 -14.77 -6.39 -10.33
N CYS A 264 -13.58 -5.80 -10.40
CA CYS A 264 -12.77 -5.49 -9.24
C CYS A 264 -12.37 -4.02 -9.25
N GLU A 265 -12.70 -3.31 -8.19
CA GLU A 265 -12.25 -1.94 -7.93
C GLU A 265 -11.25 -1.95 -6.78
N LEU A 266 -10.09 -1.30 -6.97
CA LEU A 266 -9.00 -1.21 -6.02
C LEU A 266 -8.70 0.26 -5.68
N ARG A 267 -8.39 0.51 -4.42
CA ARG A 267 -7.96 1.80 -3.92
C ARG A 267 -6.83 1.63 -2.92
N SER A 268 -5.99 2.64 -2.77
CA SER A 268 -4.91 2.62 -1.81
C SER A 268 -4.64 4.00 -1.19
N LEU A 269 -3.92 3.99 -0.08
CA LEU A 269 -3.48 5.20 0.60
C LEU A 269 -2.17 5.70 -0.02
N GLY A 270 -2.09 7.01 -0.30
CA GLY A 270 -0.86 7.66 -0.74
C GLY A 270 -0.39 7.18 -2.11
N ASN A 271 0.85 6.69 -2.17
CA ASN A 271 1.58 6.34 -3.40
C ASN A 271 1.66 4.83 -3.68
N ILE A 272 0.84 4.01 -3.01
CA ILE A 272 0.86 2.54 -3.20
C ILE A 272 0.23 2.19 -4.55
N ASP A 273 0.99 1.55 -5.45
CA ASP A 273 0.62 1.31 -6.84
C ASP A 273 -0.35 0.13 -7.04
N VAL A 274 -1.66 0.39 -6.91
CA VAL A 274 -2.71 -0.58 -7.28
C VAL A 274 -2.98 -0.63 -8.79
N GLN A 275 -2.44 0.30 -9.58
CA GLN A 275 -2.54 0.27 -11.03
C GLN A 275 -1.76 -0.90 -11.61
N SER A 276 -0.56 -1.19 -11.09
CA SER A 276 0.23 -2.35 -11.48
C SER A 276 -0.52 -3.67 -11.28
N ILE A 277 -1.29 -3.78 -10.19
CA ILE A 277 -2.15 -4.93 -9.90
C ILE A 277 -3.25 -5.02 -10.95
N ALA A 278 -4.01 -3.93 -11.17
CA ALA A 278 -5.11 -3.93 -12.13
C ALA A 278 -4.65 -4.32 -13.54
N LYS A 279 -3.48 -3.86 -13.99
CA LYS A 279 -2.87 -4.24 -15.28
C LYS A 279 -2.60 -5.74 -15.41
N LYS A 280 -2.22 -6.43 -14.33
CA LYS A 280 -2.03 -7.90 -14.34
C LYS A 280 -3.32 -8.67 -14.61
N PHE A 281 -4.47 -8.06 -14.30
CA PHE A 281 -5.80 -8.67 -14.45
C PHE A 281 -6.64 -7.95 -15.52
N THR A 282 -6.02 -7.54 -16.63
CA THR A 282 -6.68 -6.90 -17.79
C THR A 282 -7.42 -5.57 -17.50
N GLY A 283 -6.93 -4.80 -16.52
CA GLY A 283 -7.45 -3.49 -16.14
C GLY A 283 -6.47 -2.32 -16.24
N GLY A 284 -6.78 -1.25 -15.50
CA GLY A 284 -5.98 -0.02 -15.45
C GLY A 284 -6.62 1.05 -14.55
N GLY A 285 -6.20 2.30 -14.72
CA GLY A 285 -6.68 3.43 -13.92
C GLY A 285 -5.54 4.33 -13.44
N HIS A 286 -5.70 4.95 -12.28
CA HIS A 286 -4.68 5.77 -11.61
C HIS A 286 -3.91 4.96 -10.56
N LEU A 287 -2.74 5.46 -10.17
CA LEU A 287 -1.81 4.83 -9.23
C LEU A 287 -2.50 4.27 -7.98
N ASN A 288 -3.37 5.06 -7.35
CA ASN A 288 -4.07 4.75 -6.10
C ASN A 288 -5.58 4.47 -6.28
N ALA A 289 -6.08 4.47 -7.52
CA ALA A 289 -7.48 4.20 -7.85
C ALA A 289 -7.59 3.55 -9.23
N SER A 290 -7.73 2.23 -9.24
CA SER A 290 -7.74 1.42 -10.45
C SER A 290 -8.83 0.35 -10.41
N GLY A 291 -9.18 -0.19 -11.56
CA GLY A 291 -10.18 -1.25 -11.70
C GLY A 291 -9.81 -2.24 -12.79
N CYS A 292 -10.36 -3.45 -12.70
CA CYS A 292 -10.12 -4.53 -13.65
C CYS A 292 -11.33 -5.47 -13.79
N THR A 293 -11.37 -6.25 -14.86
CA THR A 293 -12.39 -7.30 -15.07
C THR A 293 -11.70 -8.67 -15.00
N LEU A 294 -12.06 -9.46 -13.99
CA LEU A 294 -11.52 -10.80 -13.81
C LEU A 294 -12.22 -11.79 -14.73
N ASP A 295 -11.44 -12.69 -15.34
CA ASP A 295 -11.97 -13.78 -16.18
C ASP A 295 -12.81 -14.79 -15.38
N SER A 296 -12.55 -14.90 -14.08
CA SER A 296 -13.35 -15.70 -13.15
C SER A 296 -13.38 -15.08 -11.77
N PHE A 297 -14.53 -15.15 -11.09
CA PHE A 297 -14.68 -14.75 -9.69
C PHE A 297 -13.74 -15.53 -8.75
N SER A 298 -13.30 -16.73 -9.13
CA SER A 298 -12.32 -17.50 -8.35
C SER A 298 -10.96 -16.79 -8.21
N MET A 299 -10.59 -15.94 -9.17
CA MET A 299 -9.33 -15.18 -9.17
C MET A 299 -9.31 -14.04 -8.14
N ALA A 300 -10.45 -13.73 -7.51
CA ALA A 300 -10.54 -12.66 -6.51
C ALA A 300 -9.52 -12.82 -5.37
N LYS A 301 -9.21 -14.07 -4.98
CA LYS A 301 -8.17 -14.36 -3.98
C LYS A 301 -6.77 -14.02 -4.46
N ASP A 302 -6.48 -14.18 -5.75
CA ASP A 302 -5.17 -13.87 -6.32
C ASP A 302 -4.96 -12.36 -6.41
N VAL A 303 -6.02 -11.58 -6.65
CA VAL A 303 -5.96 -10.11 -6.54
C VAL A 303 -5.59 -9.70 -5.11
N VAL A 304 -6.18 -10.32 -4.09
CA VAL A 304 -5.83 -10.04 -2.68
C VAL A 304 -4.36 -10.38 -2.41
N LYS A 305 -3.86 -11.51 -2.91
CA LYS A 305 -2.42 -11.87 -2.77
C LYS A 305 -1.52 -10.83 -3.43
N GLU A 306 -1.86 -10.34 -4.62
CA GLU A 306 -1.10 -9.27 -5.27
C GLU A 306 -1.18 -7.93 -4.52
N CYS A 307 -2.31 -7.64 -3.86
CA CYS A 307 -2.43 -6.49 -2.95
C CYS A 307 -1.50 -6.63 -1.76
N GLU A 308 -1.44 -7.80 -1.10
CA GLU A 308 -0.51 -8.01 0.02
C GLU A 308 0.94 -7.85 -0.45
N LYS A 309 1.25 -8.34 -1.66
CA LYS A 309 2.58 -8.18 -2.26
C LYS A 309 2.97 -6.73 -2.46
N THR A 310 2.09 -5.99 -3.09
CA THR A 310 2.28 -4.56 -3.37
C THR A 310 2.37 -3.76 -2.08
N LEU A 311 1.56 -4.11 -1.08
CA LEU A 311 1.55 -3.43 0.21
C LEU A 311 2.87 -3.61 0.96
N TYR A 312 3.40 -4.84 1.07
CA TYR A 312 4.67 -5.00 1.77
C TYR A 312 5.84 -4.36 1.01
N ALA A 313 5.84 -4.42 -0.33
CA ALA A 313 6.87 -3.79 -1.16
C ALA A 313 6.87 -2.26 -1.02
N SER A 314 5.72 -1.67 -0.65
CA SER A 314 5.59 -0.22 -0.43
C SER A 314 6.20 0.29 0.88
N PHE A 315 6.59 -0.60 1.80
CA PHE A 315 7.27 -0.19 3.03
C PHE A 315 8.73 0.17 2.76
N GLU A 316 9.32 1.01 3.62
CA GLU A 316 10.75 1.33 3.58
C GLU A 316 11.57 0.05 3.66
N TYR A 317 12.42 -0.23 2.67
CA TYR A 317 13.15 -1.50 2.48
C TYR A 317 12.33 -2.69 1.92
N GLY A 318 11.06 -2.50 1.58
CA GLY A 318 10.18 -3.54 1.05
C GLY A 318 10.63 -4.15 -0.28
N GLU A 319 11.31 -3.38 -1.14
CA GLU A 319 11.86 -3.86 -2.41
C GLU A 319 12.98 -4.90 -2.24
N TYR A 320 13.83 -4.72 -1.21
CA TYR A 320 14.87 -5.68 -0.86
C TYR A 320 14.23 -7.00 -0.41
N LEU A 321 13.24 -6.91 0.48
CA LEU A 321 12.49 -8.07 0.93
C LEU A 321 11.83 -8.83 -0.22
N GLN A 322 11.19 -8.12 -1.16
CA GLN A 322 10.61 -8.75 -2.35
C GLN A 322 11.66 -9.51 -3.15
N THR A 323 12.80 -8.87 -3.41
CA THR A 323 13.92 -9.48 -4.14
C THR A 323 14.43 -10.72 -3.42
N MET A 324 14.64 -10.64 -2.10
CA MET A 324 15.11 -11.74 -1.26
C MET A 324 14.13 -12.92 -1.28
N ILE A 325 12.82 -12.68 -1.20
CA ILE A 325 11.80 -13.73 -1.29
C ILE A 325 11.86 -14.44 -2.65
N GLU A 326 11.99 -13.68 -3.74
CA GLU A 326 12.07 -14.25 -5.10
C GLU A 326 13.34 -15.10 -5.29
N LEU A 327 14.47 -14.64 -4.77
CA LEU A 327 15.73 -15.38 -4.81
C LEU A 327 15.66 -16.64 -3.94
N ALA A 328 15.12 -16.55 -2.72
CA ALA A 328 14.92 -17.70 -1.84
C ALA A 328 14.00 -18.76 -2.48
N LYS A 329 12.95 -18.35 -3.21
CA LYS A 329 12.09 -19.28 -3.97
C LYS A 329 12.84 -20.01 -5.08
N LYS A 330 13.63 -19.27 -5.86
CA LYS A 330 14.45 -19.85 -6.94
C LYS A 330 15.50 -20.81 -6.39
N ALA A 331 16.21 -20.41 -5.34
CA ALA A 331 17.21 -21.22 -4.66
C ALA A 331 16.60 -22.47 -4.00
N SER A 332 15.45 -22.34 -3.33
CA SER A 332 14.74 -23.49 -2.73
C SER A 332 14.39 -24.57 -3.76
N LYS A 333 13.95 -24.16 -4.96
CA LYS A 333 13.64 -25.10 -6.05
C LYS A 333 14.89 -25.86 -6.50
N GLU A 334 16.02 -25.17 -6.61
CA GLU A 334 17.30 -25.76 -7.01
C GLU A 334 17.83 -26.72 -5.94
N VAL A 335 17.84 -26.30 -4.68
CA VAL A 335 18.25 -27.14 -3.54
C VAL A 335 17.44 -28.43 -3.47
N LEU A 336 16.11 -28.35 -3.66
CA LEU A 336 15.24 -29.55 -3.69
C LEU A 336 15.54 -30.47 -4.87
N ALA A 337 15.97 -29.96 -6.02
CA ALA A 337 16.35 -30.80 -7.15
C ALA A 337 17.54 -31.70 -6.78
N TYR A 338 18.58 -31.11 -6.18
CA TYR A 338 19.74 -31.84 -5.65
C TYR A 338 19.36 -32.80 -4.52
N TYR A 339 18.51 -32.37 -3.59
CA TYR A 339 18.04 -33.20 -2.47
C TYR A 339 17.38 -34.51 -2.94
N ASN A 340 16.68 -34.47 -4.08
CA ASN A 340 15.97 -35.62 -4.64
C ASN A 340 16.81 -36.48 -5.60
N GLN A 341 17.81 -35.88 -6.28
CA GLN A 341 18.58 -36.54 -7.35
C GLN A 341 19.94 -37.04 -6.89
N GLY A 342 20.40 -36.62 -5.71
CA GLY A 342 21.72 -36.91 -5.16
C GLY A 342 22.68 -35.74 -5.36
N VAL A 343 23.66 -35.62 -4.45
CA VAL A 343 24.57 -34.47 -4.38
C VAL A 343 26.02 -34.91 -4.34
N LYS A 344 26.91 -34.06 -4.85
CA LYS A 344 28.34 -34.20 -4.59
C LYS A 344 28.65 -33.55 -3.24
N ILE A 345 29.40 -34.25 -2.39
CA ILE A 345 29.86 -33.74 -1.09
C ILE A 345 31.36 -33.45 -1.20
N GLU A 346 31.78 -32.28 -0.74
CA GLU A 346 33.17 -31.87 -0.59
C GLU A 346 33.41 -31.42 0.86
N ILE A 347 34.65 -31.50 1.34
CA ILE A 347 35.03 -31.06 2.70
C ILE A 347 35.88 -29.80 2.56
N LYS A 348 35.44 -28.70 3.20
CA LYS A 348 36.16 -27.42 3.23
C LYS A 348 37.43 -27.52 4.09
N SER A 349 38.30 -26.52 4.01
CA SER A 349 39.56 -26.47 4.78
C SER A 349 39.37 -26.43 6.30
N ASP A 350 38.20 -26.00 6.77
CA ASP A 350 37.80 -25.98 8.17
C ASP A 350 37.06 -27.26 8.62
N ASN A 351 37.10 -28.32 7.80
CA ASN A 351 36.43 -29.62 7.99
C ASN A 351 34.89 -29.57 7.98
N SER A 352 34.28 -28.46 7.57
CA SER A 352 32.84 -28.41 7.34
C SER A 352 32.47 -29.03 5.98
N PRO A 353 31.33 -29.75 5.87
CA PRO A 353 30.86 -30.28 4.60
C PRO A 353 30.25 -29.17 3.75
N VAL A 354 30.39 -29.27 2.43
CA VAL A 354 29.67 -28.47 1.44
C VAL A 354 29.16 -29.39 0.34
N THR A 355 27.99 -29.10 -0.20
CA THR A 355 27.43 -29.87 -1.31
C THR A 355 27.26 -29.03 -2.58
N SER A 356 27.04 -29.72 -3.70
CA SER A 356 26.65 -29.05 -4.94
C SER A 356 25.35 -28.23 -4.80
N ALA A 357 24.49 -28.55 -3.82
CA ALA A 357 23.29 -27.78 -3.53
C ALA A 357 23.61 -26.41 -2.91
N ASP A 358 24.54 -26.35 -1.94
CA ASP A 358 25.00 -25.12 -1.29
C ASP A 358 25.56 -24.15 -2.35
N LEU A 359 26.43 -24.65 -3.22
CA LEU A 359 27.06 -23.86 -4.29
C LEU A 359 26.04 -23.35 -5.32
N ALA A 360 25.06 -24.18 -5.69
CA ALA A 360 24.01 -23.79 -6.64
C ALA A 360 23.08 -22.72 -6.04
N SER A 361 22.69 -22.89 -4.78
CA SER A 361 21.91 -21.92 -4.00
C SER A 361 22.66 -20.58 -3.88
N ASN A 362 23.93 -20.62 -3.47
CA ASN A 362 24.79 -19.44 -3.37
C ASN A 362 24.84 -18.68 -4.69
N LYS A 363 25.09 -19.38 -5.81
CA LYS A 363 25.17 -18.75 -7.13
C LYS A 363 23.87 -18.02 -7.51
N ILE A 364 22.71 -18.60 -7.22
CA ILE A 364 21.41 -17.97 -7.51
C ILE A 364 21.23 -16.69 -6.68
N ILE A 365 21.45 -16.78 -5.36
CA ILE A 365 21.20 -15.69 -4.42
C ILE A 365 22.19 -14.55 -4.67
N ILE A 366 23.49 -14.85 -4.69
CA ILE A 366 24.54 -13.83 -4.80
C ILE A 366 24.48 -13.10 -6.14
N ASN A 367 24.28 -13.80 -7.26
CA ASN A 367 24.16 -13.13 -8.55
C ASN A 367 22.91 -12.26 -8.63
N GLY A 368 21.79 -12.72 -8.07
CA GLY A 368 20.56 -11.95 -8.00
C GLY A 368 20.71 -10.67 -7.17
N LEU A 369 21.32 -10.78 -5.99
CA LEU A 369 21.60 -9.63 -5.12
C LEU A 369 22.57 -8.65 -5.79
N ARG A 370 23.68 -9.11 -6.36
CA ARG A 370 24.65 -8.26 -7.08
C ARG A 370 24.04 -7.58 -8.31
N GLN A 371 23.09 -8.24 -9.00
CA GLN A 371 22.40 -7.66 -10.14
C GLN A 371 21.44 -6.55 -9.72
N ALA A 372 20.70 -6.75 -8.62
CA ALA A 372 19.72 -5.79 -8.13
C ALA A 372 20.36 -4.62 -7.35
N TYR A 373 21.41 -4.89 -6.56
CA TYR A 373 21.98 -3.96 -5.59
C TYR A 373 23.51 -4.00 -5.64
N LYS A 374 24.09 -3.30 -6.63
CA LYS A 374 25.53 -3.33 -6.89
C LYS A 374 26.39 -2.74 -5.78
N ASP A 375 25.86 -1.79 -5.03
CA ASP A 375 26.60 -1.00 -4.06
C ASP A 375 26.54 -1.57 -2.63
N ILE A 376 25.75 -2.64 -2.41
CA ILE A 376 25.62 -3.26 -1.09
C ILE A 376 26.52 -4.52 -1.04
N PRO A 377 27.52 -4.57 -0.14
CA PRO A 377 28.37 -5.75 0.02
C PRO A 377 27.56 -6.95 0.52
N ILE A 378 28.12 -8.15 0.30
CA ILE A 378 27.50 -9.41 0.71
C ILE A 378 28.51 -10.24 1.51
N LEU A 379 28.10 -10.65 2.71
CA LEU A 379 28.74 -11.67 3.52
C LEU A 379 27.98 -12.99 3.31
N SER A 380 28.64 -14.01 2.76
CA SER A 380 28.04 -15.32 2.49
C SER A 380 28.90 -16.42 3.07
N GLU A 381 28.29 -17.51 3.56
CA GLU A 381 29.03 -18.71 4.01
C GLU A 381 29.95 -19.28 2.92
N GLU A 382 29.51 -19.23 1.66
CA GLU A 382 30.18 -19.91 0.54
C GLU A 382 31.12 -19.00 -0.27
N GLU A 383 31.28 -17.74 0.15
CA GLU A 383 32.20 -16.80 -0.48
C GLU A 383 33.32 -16.43 0.50
N LYS A 384 34.47 -16.04 -0.05
CA LYS A 384 35.55 -15.50 0.78
C LYS A 384 35.15 -14.12 1.29
N ASP A 385 35.15 -13.94 2.61
CA ASP A 385 34.88 -12.66 3.25
C ASP A 385 35.94 -11.59 2.87
N SER A 386 35.51 -10.33 2.85
CA SER A 386 36.33 -9.15 2.65
C SER A 386 36.00 -8.10 3.70
N SER A 387 37.01 -7.63 4.43
CA SER A 387 36.87 -6.55 5.42
C SER A 387 36.35 -5.23 4.83
N SER A 388 36.34 -5.08 3.49
CA SER A 388 35.73 -3.93 2.83
C SER A 388 34.25 -3.70 3.20
N ARG A 389 33.50 -4.77 3.52
CA ARG A 389 32.10 -4.67 3.97
C ARG A 389 31.92 -3.89 5.28
N LEU A 390 32.96 -3.84 6.12
CA LEU A 390 32.93 -3.13 7.41
C LEU A 390 32.83 -1.62 7.24
N ASN A 391 33.15 -1.10 6.04
CA ASN A 391 33.01 0.32 5.71
C ASN A 391 31.61 0.70 5.23
N SER A 392 30.73 -0.29 5.02
CA SER A 392 29.37 -0.06 4.54
C SER A 392 28.38 -0.05 5.70
N ASP A 393 27.44 0.90 5.68
CA ASP A 393 26.32 0.93 6.63
C ASP A 393 25.35 -0.24 6.40
N MET A 394 25.26 -0.74 5.16
CA MET A 394 24.39 -1.85 4.79
C MET A 394 25.17 -3.06 4.27
N VAL A 395 24.76 -4.27 4.64
CA VAL A 395 25.34 -5.52 4.14
C VAL A 395 24.27 -6.61 4.04
N PHE A 396 24.31 -7.40 2.97
CA PHE A 396 23.55 -8.65 2.93
C PHE A 396 24.31 -9.75 3.65
N ILE A 397 23.64 -10.50 4.51
CA ILE A 397 24.20 -11.67 5.18
C ILE A 397 23.41 -12.90 4.72
N VAL A 398 24.11 -13.89 4.18
CA VAL A 398 23.52 -15.02 3.46
C VAL A 398 24.09 -16.35 3.96
N ASP A 399 23.18 -17.25 4.33
CA ASP A 399 23.46 -18.69 4.40
C ASP A 399 22.67 -19.37 3.27
N PRO A 400 23.34 -19.83 2.20
CA PRO A 400 22.68 -20.44 1.06
C PRO A 400 22.13 -21.84 1.35
N LEU A 401 22.58 -22.52 2.41
CA LEU A 401 22.02 -23.79 2.87
C LEU A 401 22.40 -24.05 4.35
N ASP A 402 21.64 -23.48 5.27
CA ASP A 402 21.79 -23.76 6.70
C ASP A 402 21.35 -25.20 6.97
N GLY A 403 22.19 -25.96 7.68
CA GLY A 403 21.92 -27.36 8.00
C GLY A 403 22.39 -28.33 6.92
N THR A 404 23.56 -28.10 6.31
CA THR A 404 24.17 -29.03 5.33
C THR A 404 24.25 -30.47 5.85
N MET A 405 24.51 -30.67 7.15
CA MET A 405 24.46 -32.01 7.75
C MET A 405 23.06 -32.63 7.77
N ASP A 406 22.04 -31.85 8.11
CA ASP A 406 20.64 -32.26 8.07
C ASP A 406 20.18 -32.58 6.63
N PHE A 407 20.69 -31.82 5.66
CA PHE A 407 20.50 -32.07 4.24
C PHE A 407 21.13 -33.39 3.80
N ILE A 408 22.40 -33.65 4.15
CA ILE A 408 23.10 -34.91 3.84
C ILE A 408 22.42 -36.13 4.49
N GLN A 409 21.91 -35.96 5.71
CA GLN A 409 21.22 -37.01 6.47
C GLN A 409 19.75 -37.21 6.06
N HIS A 410 19.25 -36.42 5.11
CA HIS A 410 17.86 -36.46 4.66
C HIS A 410 16.82 -36.26 5.77
N THR A 411 17.10 -35.37 6.73
CA THR A 411 16.19 -35.11 7.86
C THR A 411 15.07 -34.12 7.51
N ASN A 412 15.11 -33.50 6.32
CA ASN A 412 14.26 -32.38 5.89
C ASN A 412 14.43 -31.08 6.70
N GLN A 413 15.46 -30.97 7.54
CA GLN A 413 15.67 -29.85 8.48
C GLN A 413 16.80 -28.91 8.06
N PHE A 414 16.65 -28.31 6.87
CA PHE A 414 17.58 -27.35 6.30
C PHE A 414 16.84 -26.10 5.82
N ALA A 415 17.54 -24.98 5.77
CA ALA A 415 16.97 -23.68 5.44
C ALA A 415 17.87 -22.87 4.51
N ILE A 416 17.35 -21.76 4.01
CA ILE A 416 18.10 -20.73 3.30
C ILE A 416 17.85 -19.42 4.05
N ASN A 417 18.92 -18.76 4.50
CA ASN A 417 18.86 -17.52 5.24
C ASN A 417 19.36 -16.36 4.37
N ILE A 418 18.56 -15.30 4.28
CA ILE A 418 18.95 -14.06 3.63
C ILE A 418 18.50 -12.92 4.52
N ALA A 419 19.41 -12.06 4.95
CA ALA A 419 19.11 -10.86 5.72
C ALA A 419 19.79 -9.64 5.10
N LEU A 420 19.14 -8.48 5.23
CA LEU A 420 19.78 -7.18 5.02
C LEU A 420 19.98 -6.55 6.39
N VAL A 421 21.21 -6.15 6.67
CA VAL A 421 21.63 -5.48 7.90
C VAL A 421 21.88 -4.02 7.60
N LYS A 422 21.49 -3.13 8.50
CA LYS A 422 21.83 -1.70 8.49
C LYS A 422 22.28 -1.28 9.89
N SER A 423 23.40 -0.56 9.97
CA SER A 423 23.98 -0.10 11.25
C SER A 423 24.05 -1.22 12.29
N HIS A 424 24.55 -2.39 11.87
CA HIS A 424 24.70 -3.61 12.69
C HIS A 424 23.41 -4.32 13.14
N HIS A 425 22.23 -3.92 12.66
CA HIS A 425 20.94 -4.56 12.98
C HIS A 425 20.21 -5.07 11.73
N PRO A 426 19.57 -6.27 11.77
CA PRO A 426 18.79 -6.76 10.65
C PRO A 426 17.53 -5.92 10.46
N ILE A 427 17.25 -5.51 9.22
CA ILE A 427 16.09 -4.66 8.88
C ILE A 427 15.02 -5.39 8.07
N VAL A 428 15.42 -6.31 7.20
CA VAL A 428 14.52 -7.24 6.50
C VAL A 428 15.19 -8.61 6.42
N SER A 429 14.41 -9.67 6.54
CA SER A 429 14.95 -11.03 6.50
C SER A 429 14.00 -12.02 5.84
N VAL A 430 14.57 -13.09 5.31
CA VAL A 430 13.91 -14.23 4.69
C VAL A 430 14.58 -15.51 5.19
N VAL A 431 13.78 -16.44 5.69
CA VAL A 431 14.18 -17.81 6.00
C VAL A 431 13.27 -18.76 5.23
N ALA A 432 13.80 -19.39 4.19
CA ALA A 432 13.05 -20.38 3.40
C ALA A 432 13.35 -21.79 3.90
N ILE A 433 12.31 -22.61 4.03
CA ILE A 433 12.39 -24.03 4.40
C ILE A 433 11.99 -24.85 3.17
N PRO A 434 12.95 -25.23 2.30
CA PRO A 434 12.61 -25.80 0.99
C PRO A 434 11.76 -27.06 1.10
N SER A 435 12.06 -27.96 2.04
CA SER A 435 11.35 -29.22 2.27
C SER A 435 9.84 -29.08 2.49
N THR A 436 9.39 -27.93 3.01
CA THR A 436 7.97 -27.64 3.28
C THR A 436 7.37 -26.58 2.35
N GLY A 437 8.21 -25.89 1.59
CA GLY A 437 7.83 -24.70 0.82
C GLY A 437 7.47 -23.46 1.66
N LYS A 438 7.58 -23.53 2.99
CA LYS A 438 7.36 -22.36 3.86
C LYS A 438 8.48 -21.34 3.65
N ILE A 439 8.10 -20.08 3.59
CA ILE A 439 9.04 -18.95 3.58
C ILE A 439 8.62 -18.01 4.68
N TYR A 440 9.44 -17.95 5.72
CA TYR A 440 9.33 -17.00 6.81
C TYR A 440 10.02 -15.72 6.40
N PHE A 441 9.45 -14.58 6.76
CA PHE A 441 10.06 -13.30 6.48
C PHE A 441 9.65 -12.27 7.50
N ALA A 442 10.50 -11.28 7.72
CA ALA A 442 10.25 -10.22 8.65
C ALA A 442 10.79 -8.90 8.14
N HIS A 443 10.21 -7.84 8.66
CA HIS A 443 10.58 -6.48 8.37
C HIS A 443 10.49 -5.69 9.67
N VAL A 444 11.55 -4.95 9.97
CA VAL A 444 11.67 -4.20 11.21
C VAL A 444 10.44 -3.30 11.43
N ASN A 445 9.85 -3.36 12.62
CA ASN A 445 8.64 -2.65 13.04
C ASN A 445 7.37 -2.95 12.22
N ARG A 446 7.33 -4.05 11.47
CA ARG A 446 6.19 -4.43 10.63
C ARG A 446 5.66 -5.83 10.93
N GLY A 447 6.35 -6.60 11.77
CA GLY A 447 5.98 -7.96 12.12
C GLY A 447 6.67 -9.02 11.26
N ALA A 448 6.58 -10.26 11.73
CA ALA A 448 7.03 -11.44 11.03
C ALA A 448 5.85 -12.21 10.43
N TYR A 449 6.10 -12.86 9.30
CA TYR A 449 5.09 -13.49 8.46
C TYR A 449 5.61 -14.80 7.87
N VAL A 450 4.69 -15.65 7.44
CA VAL A 450 5.00 -16.89 6.70
C VAL A 450 4.10 -17.06 5.49
N PHE A 451 4.67 -17.47 4.36
CA PHE A 451 3.91 -18.04 3.25
C PHE A 451 3.50 -19.47 3.61
N SER A 452 2.19 -19.69 3.76
CA SER A 452 1.64 -21.04 3.93
C SER A 452 1.47 -21.77 2.59
N SER A 453 1.25 -23.08 2.62
CA SER A 453 1.05 -23.96 1.44
C SER A 453 -0.11 -23.57 0.49
N LYS A 454 -0.85 -22.50 0.78
CA LYS A 454 -1.91 -21.93 -0.07
C LYS A 454 -1.56 -20.53 -0.59
N ASP A 455 -0.30 -20.10 -0.51
CA ASP A 455 0.19 -18.75 -0.81
C ASP A 455 -0.50 -17.64 -0.02
N MET A 456 -1.11 -17.97 1.13
CA MET A 456 -1.63 -16.95 2.04
C MET A 456 -0.53 -16.57 3.03
N ILE A 457 -0.35 -15.26 3.19
CA ILE A 457 0.52 -14.66 4.19
C ILE A 457 -0.19 -14.74 5.54
N LYS A 458 0.48 -15.31 6.53
CA LYS A 458 0.00 -15.36 7.92
C LYS A 458 0.99 -14.65 8.82
N ARG A 459 0.49 -13.79 9.71
CA ARG A 459 1.34 -13.17 10.74
C ARG A 459 1.76 -14.17 11.81
N LEU A 460 3.00 -14.04 12.24
CA LEU A 460 3.61 -14.87 13.27
C LEU A 460 3.51 -14.19 14.63
N HIS A 461 3.34 -15.01 15.66
CA HIS A 461 3.36 -14.62 17.05
C HIS A 461 3.95 -15.75 17.86
N VAL A 462 4.96 -15.43 18.67
CA VAL A 462 5.50 -16.39 19.64
C VAL A 462 4.42 -16.82 20.64
N SER A 463 4.61 -18.00 21.23
CA SER A 463 3.77 -18.50 22.31
C SER A 463 3.74 -17.53 23.50
N PHE A 464 2.61 -17.42 24.20
CA PHE A 464 2.52 -16.64 25.46
C PHE A 464 2.87 -17.47 26.70
N LYS A 465 3.18 -18.76 26.52
CA LYS A 465 3.39 -19.72 27.60
C LYS A 465 4.77 -19.52 28.27
N CYS A 466 4.79 -19.45 29.61
CA CYS A 466 6.04 -19.30 30.38
C CYS A 466 6.34 -20.47 31.32
N ASP A 467 5.39 -21.40 31.48
CA ASP A 467 5.52 -22.61 32.30
C ASP A 467 5.28 -23.85 31.44
N LYS A 468 5.80 -25.01 31.85
CA LYS A 468 5.79 -26.25 31.04
C LYS A 468 6.42 -26.04 29.65
N VAL A 469 7.52 -25.31 29.62
CA VAL A 469 8.27 -24.85 28.46
C VAL A 469 8.71 -26.03 27.59
N LYS A 470 8.40 -25.97 26.29
CA LYS A 470 9.02 -26.82 25.28
C LYS A 470 10.32 -26.18 24.80
N MET A 471 11.42 -26.93 24.88
CA MET A 471 12.71 -26.53 24.37
C MET A 471 13.03 -27.21 23.04
N TYR A 472 13.46 -26.43 22.05
CA TYR A 472 14.15 -26.97 20.88
C TYR A 472 15.66 -26.99 21.09
N TYR A 473 16.31 -28.04 20.59
CA TYR A 473 17.75 -28.22 20.71
C TYR A 473 18.34 -28.87 19.44
N SER A 474 19.65 -28.69 19.21
CA SER A 474 20.31 -29.27 18.04
C SER A 474 20.66 -30.75 18.28
N ALA A 475 20.37 -31.61 17.30
CA ALA A 475 20.83 -33.00 17.33
C ALA A 475 22.34 -33.13 17.04
N ASN A 476 22.88 -32.23 16.21
CA ASN A 476 24.25 -32.28 15.70
C ASN A 476 25.27 -31.57 16.63
N HIS A 477 24.81 -30.69 17.52
CA HIS A 477 25.67 -29.90 18.42
C HIS A 477 25.19 -30.01 19.86
N GLN A 478 25.37 -31.18 20.47
CA GLN A 478 24.92 -31.43 21.84
C GLN A 478 26.00 -31.10 22.87
N ASN A 479 25.60 -30.42 23.95
CA ASN A 479 26.40 -30.30 25.16
C ASN A 479 25.76 -31.13 26.28
N LYS A 480 26.43 -32.22 26.68
CA LYS A 480 25.90 -33.17 27.66
C LYS A 480 25.63 -32.54 29.03
N LYS A 481 26.56 -31.70 29.54
CA LYS A 481 26.40 -31.01 30.83
C LYS A 481 25.22 -30.05 30.81
N PHE A 482 25.04 -29.32 29.70
CA PHE A 482 23.87 -28.46 29.51
C PHE A 482 22.56 -29.26 29.53
N LEU A 483 22.51 -30.39 28.83
CA LEU A 483 21.33 -31.26 28.80
C LEU A 483 21.00 -31.85 30.18
N GLU A 484 22.02 -32.28 30.93
CA GLU A 484 21.85 -32.76 32.30
C GLU A 484 21.29 -31.63 33.20
N LEU A 485 21.83 -30.42 33.10
CA LEU A 485 21.34 -29.27 33.88
C LEU A 485 19.90 -28.90 33.52
N VAL A 486 19.58 -28.72 32.24
CA VAL A 486 18.26 -28.24 31.83
C VAL A 486 17.15 -29.25 32.18
N GLN A 487 17.46 -30.55 32.20
CA GLN A 487 16.55 -31.61 32.61
C GLN A 487 16.14 -31.52 34.09
N THR A 488 16.94 -30.86 34.94
CA THR A 488 16.59 -30.64 36.35
C THR A 488 15.56 -29.52 36.55
N LYS A 489 15.27 -28.72 35.51
CA LYS A 489 14.47 -27.50 35.64
C LYS A 489 12.97 -27.82 35.70
N PRO A 490 12.25 -27.37 36.74
CA PRO A 490 10.84 -27.71 36.93
C PRO A 490 9.92 -27.14 35.85
N LYS A 491 10.35 -26.08 35.15
CA LYS A 491 9.60 -25.47 34.05
C LYS A 491 9.68 -26.28 32.75
N LEU A 492 10.68 -27.14 32.58
CA LEU A 492 10.87 -27.91 31.34
C LEU A 492 9.77 -28.98 31.23
N ALA A 493 9.05 -28.99 30.12
CA ALA A 493 8.08 -30.04 29.81
C ALA A 493 8.62 -31.09 28.84
N SER A 494 9.34 -30.64 27.80
CA SER A 494 9.91 -31.55 26.80
C SER A 494 11.09 -30.89 26.08
N ILE A 495 11.97 -31.74 25.56
CA ILE A 495 13.05 -31.37 24.65
C ILE A 495 12.77 -32.05 23.31
N GLU A 496 12.72 -31.27 22.24
CA GLU A 496 12.59 -31.77 20.87
C GLU A 496 13.82 -31.34 20.06
N TYR A 497 14.30 -32.24 19.19
CA TYR A 497 15.49 -31.97 18.38
C TYR A 497 15.09 -31.40 17.03
N VAL A 498 15.50 -30.17 16.77
CA VAL A 498 15.20 -29.46 15.52
C VAL A 498 16.48 -28.87 14.92
N GLY A 499 16.72 -29.16 13.64
CA GLY A 499 17.89 -28.71 12.88
C GLY A 499 17.82 -27.25 12.47
N SER A 500 18.96 -26.65 12.11
CA SER A 500 19.04 -25.39 11.36
C SER A 500 18.19 -24.22 11.94
N SER A 501 17.84 -23.25 11.11
CA SER A 501 16.98 -22.10 11.39
C SER A 501 15.52 -22.47 11.64
N LEU A 502 15.11 -23.72 11.43
CA LEU A 502 13.75 -24.18 11.74
C LEU A 502 13.40 -23.95 13.21
N LYS A 503 14.36 -24.07 14.12
CA LYS A 503 14.16 -23.80 15.56
C LYS A 503 13.56 -22.42 15.80
N ALA A 504 14.20 -21.40 15.25
CA ALA A 504 13.78 -20.00 15.39
C ALA A 504 12.43 -19.76 14.72
N CYS A 505 12.25 -20.26 13.48
CA CYS A 505 11.00 -20.11 12.74
C CYS A 505 9.80 -20.77 13.44
N GLN A 506 10.00 -21.96 14.03
CA GLN A 506 8.95 -22.67 14.76
C GLN A 506 8.65 -22.01 16.13
N ILE A 507 9.64 -21.42 16.80
CA ILE A 507 9.41 -20.58 17.99
C ILE A 507 8.61 -19.32 17.60
N ALA A 508 8.97 -18.66 16.50
CA ALA A 508 8.23 -17.52 15.95
C ALA A 508 6.78 -17.88 15.57
N GLU A 509 6.53 -19.12 15.14
CA GLU A 509 5.20 -19.68 14.89
C GLU A 509 4.45 -20.11 16.17
N GLY A 510 5.11 -20.05 17.33
CA GLY A 510 4.54 -20.40 18.63
C GLY A 510 4.48 -21.90 18.92
N LEU A 511 5.29 -22.71 18.25
CA LEU A 511 5.32 -24.18 18.41
C LEU A 511 6.21 -24.67 19.55
N ALA A 512 7.15 -23.83 20.00
CA ALA A 512 7.98 -24.00 21.17
C ALA A 512 8.26 -22.65 21.84
N GLU A 513 8.85 -22.71 23.03
CA GLU A 513 9.09 -21.53 23.86
C GLU A 513 10.55 -21.10 23.90
N VAL A 514 11.51 -22.04 23.89
CA VAL A 514 12.93 -21.70 24.05
C VAL A 514 13.86 -22.54 23.18
N CYS A 515 15.03 -21.99 22.85
CA CYS A 515 16.15 -22.68 22.22
C CYS A 515 17.46 -22.10 22.75
N TYR A 516 18.44 -22.95 23.01
CA TYR A 516 19.78 -22.56 23.43
C TYR A 516 20.82 -23.14 22.47
N SER A 517 21.81 -22.32 22.11
CA SER A 517 23.02 -22.75 21.41
C SER A 517 24.22 -22.53 22.34
N ILE A 518 24.89 -23.63 22.69
CA ILE A 518 26.01 -23.65 23.64
C ILE A 518 27.31 -23.93 22.87
N GLY A 519 28.09 -22.90 22.57
CA GLY A 519 29.39 -23.05 21.91
C GLY A 519 29.75 -21.93 20.95
N ARG A 520 30.89 -22.08 20.25
CA ARG A 520 31.47 -21.10 19.31
C ARG A 520 31.27 -21.47 17.83
N GLY A 521 30.34 -22.38 17.54
CA GLY A 521 30.26 -23.04 16.23
C GLY A 521 29.48 -22.26 15.17
N THR A 522 28.54 -21.40 15.58
CA THR A 522 27.72 -20.63 14.65
C THR A 522 28.35 -19.29 14.32
N LYS A 523 27.99 -18.75 13.16
CA LYS A 523 28.43 -17.49 12.61
C LYS A 523 27.23 -16.56 12.35
N GLU A 524 27.51 -15.36 11.87
CA GLU A 524 26.48 -14.35 11.63
C GLU A 524 25.36 -14.83 10.69
N TRP A 525 25.71 -15.58 9.64
CA TRP A 525 24.74 -16.05 8.64
C TRP A 525 23.77 -17.13 9.15
N ASP A 526 24.12 -17.86 10.22
CA ASP A 526 23.22 -18.80 10.90
C ASP A 526 22.12 -18.10 11.72
N THR A 527 22.34 -16.83 12.11
CA THR A 527 21.58 -16.16 13.17
C THR A 527 20.88 -14.89 12.71
N CYS A 528 21.43 -14.19 11.71
CA CYS A 528 20.94 -12.90 11.27
C CYS A 528 19.49 -12.90 10.77
N ALA A 529 19.17 -13.76 9.80
CA ALA A 529 17.81 -13.82 9.28
C ALA A 529 16.80 -14.39 10.32
N PRO A 530 17.14 -15.48 11.04
CA PRO A 530 16.28 -16.01 12.11
C PRO A 530 15.98 -15.04 13.25
N GLN A 531 16.95 -14.22 13.66
CA GLN A 531 16.78 -13.24 14.74
C GLN A 531 15.62 -12.30 14.44
N LEU A 532 15.64 -11.65 13.28
CA LEU A 532 14.60 -10.67 12.95
C LEU A 532 13.21 -11.34 12.85
N VAL A 533 13.14 -12.58 12.37
CA VAL A 533 11.87 -13.35 12.35
C VAL A 533 11.33 -13.57 13.76
N VAL A 534 12.17 -13.92 14.72
CA VAL A 534 11.75 -14.13 16.12
C VAL A 534 11.36 -12.81 16.78
N GLU A 535 12.18 -11.78 16.67
CA GLU A 535 11.96 -10.48 17.30
C GLU A 535 10.67 -9.83 16.80
N GLU A 536 10.43 -9.84 15.48
CA GLU A 536 9.21 -9.29 14.89
C GLU A 536 7.96 -10.17 15.10
N ALA A 537 8.13 -11.43 15.50
CA ALA A 537 7.05 -12.27 16.04
C ALA A 537 6.76 -11.98 17.53
N GLY A 538 7.53 -11.10 18.17
CA GLY A 538 7.40 -10.71 19.58
C GLY A 538 8.24 -11.53 20.55
N GLY A 539 9.18 -12.33 20.04
CA GLY A 539 10.16 -13.08 20.84
C GLY A 539 11.43 -12.28 21.13
N LEU A 540 12.41 -12.99 21.67
CA LEU A 540 13.73 -12.47 22.02
C LEU A 540 14.79 -13.36 21.38
N PHE A 541 15.79 -12.72 20.77
CA PHE A 541 16.98 -13.39 20.29
C PHE A 541 18.18 -12.65 20.89
N LEU A 542 18.93 -13.33 21.75
CA LEU A 542 19.98 -12.73 22.56
C LEU A 542 21.23 -13.59 22.50
N ASP A 543 22.39 -13.01 22.80
CA ASP A 543 23.55 -13.83 23.16
C ASP A 543 23.30 -14.54 24.52
N ASN A 544 24.18 -15.46 24.91
CA ASN A 544 24.04 -16.15 26.20
C ASN A 544 24.34 -15.26 27.43
N HIS A 545 24.73 -14.00 27.23
CA HIS A 545 24.85 -12.96 28.25
C HIS A 545 23.60 -12.06 28.31
N LEU A 546 22.56 -12.39 27.55
CA LEU A 546 21.31 -11.65 27.38
C LEU A 546 21.47 -10.25 26.74
N ASN A 547 22.55 -10.01 26.00
CA ASN A 547 22.72 -8.81 25.21
C ASN A 547 22.10 -8.97 23.81
N PRO A 548 21.66 -7.86 23.18
CA PRO A 548 21.30 -7.85 21.78
C PRO A 548 22.47 -8.30 20.89
N VAL A 549 22.19 -9.18 19.93
CA VAL A 549 23.19 -9.62 18.94
C VAL A 549 23.32 -8.56 17.85
N SER A 550 24.55 -8.21 17.50
CA SER A 550 24.91 -7.28 16.42
C SER A 550 25.58 -8.02 15.25
N TYR A 551 25.49 -7.44 14.06
CA TYR A 551 25.96 -8.02 12.79
C TYR A 551 26.90 -7.10 12.03
N ASN A 552 27.46 -7.57 10.91
CA ASN A 552 28.56 -6.94 10.18
C ASN A 552 29.81 -6.76 11.06
N ARG A 553 30.18 -7.79 11.84
CA ARG A 553 31.32 -7.74 12.76
C ARG A 553 32.60 -8.15 12.03
N GLU A 554 33.76 -7.78 12.57
CA GLU A 554 35.03 -8.30 12.07
C GLU A 554 35.15 -9.80 12.36
N ASP A 555 34.82 -10.21 13.60
CA ASP A 555 34.66 -11.61 13.97
C ASP A 555 33.21 -12.08 13.73
N VAL A 556 33.06 -12.89 12.69
CA VAL A 556 31.77 -13.45 12.29
C VAL A 556 31.26 -14.54 13.22
N TYR A 557 32.09 -15.09 14.13
CA TYR A 557 31.70 -16.17 15.02
C TYR A 557 30.86 -15.68 16.21
N ASN A 558 29.82 -16.43 16.55
CA ASN A 558 29.02 -16.22 17.75
C ASN A 558 29.70 -16.88 18.95
N ASN A 559 30.79 -16.28 19.44
CA ASN A 559 31.67 -16.85 20.46
C ASN A 559 30.99 -17.15 21.80
N ASP A 560 29.87 -16.51 22.09
CA ASP A 560 29.10 -16.70 23.32
C ASP A 560 27.94 -17.66 23.15
N GLY A 561 27.64 -18.11 21.94
CA GLY A 561 26.38 -18.78 21.63
C GLY A 561 25.20 -17.81 21.73
N PHE A 562 23.99 -18.35 21.65
CA PHE A 562 22.77 -17.54 21.65
C PHE A 562 21.61 -18.27 22.31
N THR A 563 20.64 -17.49 22.77
CA THR A 563 19.39 -17.95 23.37
C THR A 563 18.21 -17.31 22.64
N ILE A 564 17.24 -18.14 22.26
CA ILE A 564 15.96 -17.72 21.70
C ILE A 564 14.88 -17.98 22.74
N LEU A 565 14.09 -16.97 23.06
CA LEU A 565 12.97 -17.08 23.99
C LEU A 565 11.71 -16.51 23.37
N ASN A 566 10.56 -17.11 23.63
CA ASN A 566 9.28 -16.44 23.42
C ASN A 566 9.09 -15.26 24.40
N ARG A 567 9.55 -15.39 25.65
CA ARG A 567 9.49 -14.36 26.71
C ARG A 567 10.64 -14.53 27.70
N LYS A 568 11.03 -13.47 28.42
CA LYS A 568 12.11 -13.58 29.43
C LYS A 568 11.77 -14.60 30.52
N GLU A 569 10.50 -14.70 30.90
CA GLU A 569 10.01 -15.56 31.98
C GLU A 569 10.04 -17.05 31.64
N SER A 570 10.19 -17.43 30.37
CA SER A 570 10.29 -18.83 29.95
C SER A 570 11.73 -19.37 30.00
N ALA A 571 12.72 -18.52 30.28
CA ALA A 571 14.10 -18.93 30.43
C ALA A 571 14.21 -20.08 31.46
N LEU A 572 14.97 -21.12 31.10
CA LEU A 572 15.17 -22.33 31.89
C LEU A 572 16.45 -22.27 32.72
N ILE A 573 17.43 -21.50 32.24
CA ILE A 573 18.80 -21.44 32.76
C ILE A 573 19.16 -19.98 33.03
N SER A 574 19.88 -19.71 34.11
CA SER A 574 20.42 -18.36 34.41
C SER A 574 21.69 -18.05 33.61
N ILE A 575 22.08 -16.78 33.55
CA ILE A 575 23.37 -16.38 32.93
C ILE A 575 24.54 -17.10 33.63
N GLU A 576 24.57 -17.09 34.96
CA GLU A 576 25.62 -17.74 35.77
C GLU A 576 25.75 -19.24 35.43
N GLU A 577 24.62 -19.91 35.23
CA GLU A 577 24.60 -21.32 34.86
C GLU A 577 25.13 -21.57 33.43
N LEU A 578 24.82 -20.69 32.48
CA LEU A 578 25.36 -20.75 31.12
C LEU A 578 26.88 -20.51 31.10
N GLU A 579 27.36 -19.55 31.88
CA GLU A 579 28.79 -19.24 32.00
C GLU A 579 29.59 -20.42 32.61
N ASN A 580 29.05 -21.04 33.66
CA ASN A 580 29.68 -22.21 34.29
C ASN A 580 29.86 -23.37 33.30
N ILE A 581 28.85 -23.64 32.46
CA ILE A 581 28.95 -24.70 31.44
C ILE A 581 30.01 -24.38 30.38
N LYS A 582 30.22 -23.09 30.06
CA LYS A 582 31.18 -22.66 29.04
C LYS A 582 32.63 -22.75 29.51
N ASN A 583 32.87 -22.52 30.81
CA ASN A 583 34.20 -22.43 31.41
C ASN A 583 34.84 -23.78 31.76
N GLU A 584 34.06 -24.86 31.86
CA GLU A 584 34.55 -26.21 32.20
C GLU A 584 35.04 -27.03 30.98
N LYS A 585 35.80 -26.42 30.08
CA LYS A 585 36.39 -27.09 28.90
C LYS A 585 37.47 -28.10 29.25
#